data_AF-A0A832EIU6-F1
#
_entry.id   AF-A0A832EIU6-F1
#
_cell.length_a   1.000
_cell.length_b   1.000
_cell.length_c   1.000
_cell.angle_alpha   90.00
_cell.angle_beta   90.00
_cell.angle_gamma   90.00
#
_symmetry.space_group_name_H-M   'P 1'
#
loop_
_entity.id
_entity.type
_entity.pdbx_description
1 polymer ?
#
loop_
_entity_poly.entity_id
_entity_poly.type
_entity_poly.pdbx_seq_one_letter_code
_entity_poly.pdbx_strand_id
1 'polypeptide(L)' 'MLAMTVTEVRRLLHQLDLRPSKALGQNFLVDGNILRIVVEHADVRADEVVLEVGPGLGVLTEWLLDRARRL' A
#
# COMPACT_ATOMS: atom_id res chain seq x y z
N MET A 1 4.20 11.89 -0.27
CA MET A 1 3.61 11.29 -1.48
C MET A 1 2.09 11.24 -1.32
N LEU A 2 1.30 11.37 -2.39
CA LEU A 2 -0.17 11.29 -2.32
C LEU A 2 -0.62 9.85 -2.51
N ALA A 3 -1.67 9.43 -1.82
CA ALA A 3 -2.30 8.13 -2.09
C ALA A 3 -2.86 8.07 -3.51
N MET A 4 -2.98 6.86 -4.06
CA MET A 4 -3.66 6.67 -5.33
C MET A 4 -5.15 6.94 -5.18
N THR A 5 -5.72 7.66 -6.14
CA THR A 5 -7.17 7.80 -6.28
C THR A 5 -7.81 6.51 -6.77
N VAL A 6 -9.14 6.39 -6.59
CA VAL A 6 -9.93 5.28 -7.13
C VAL A 6 -9.77 5.15 -8.65
N THR A 7 -9.66 6.28 -9.36
CA THR A 7 -9.45 6.31 -10.81
C THR A 7 -8.09 5.72 -11.19
N GLU A 8 -7.04 6.05 -10.45
CA GLU A 8 -5.69 5.51 -10.68
C GLU A 8 -5.61 4.02 -10.38
N VAL A 9 -6.24 3.56 -9.28
CA VAL A 9 -6.38 2.12 -8.96
C VAL A 9 -7.02 1.38 -10.12
N ARG A 10 -8.17 1.85 -10.60
CA ARG A 10 -8.90 1.20 -11.71
C ARG A 10 -8.08 1.19 -12.99
N ARG A 11 -7.40 2.30 -13.31
CA ARG A 11 -6.53 2.41 -14.47
C ARG A 11 -5.38 1.41 -14.41
N LEU A 12 -4.70 1.32 -13.27
CA LEU A 12 -3.56 0.41 -13.09
C LEU A 12 -3.98 -1.04 -13.19
N LEU A 13 -5.08 -1.43 -12.54
CA LEU A 13 -5.64 -2.78 -12.65
C LEU A 13 -5.97 -3.14 -14.11
N HIS A 14 -6.58 -2.22 -14.85
CA HIS A 14 -6.86 -2.42 -16.27
C HIS A 14 -5.58 -2.55 -17.12
N GLN A 15 -4.56 -1.73 -16.87
CA GLN A 15 -3.28 -1.79 -17.57
C GLN A 15 -2.54 -3.13 -17.34
N LEU A 16 -2.71 -3.71 -16.16
CA LEU A 16 -2.12 -5.00 -15.79
C LEU A 16 -3.01 -6.21 -16.18
N ASP A 17 -4.17 -5.97 -16.80
CA ASP A 17 -5.20 -6.97 -17.08
C ASP A 17 -5.61 -7.78 -15.84
N LEU A 18 -5.69 -7.10 -14.69
CA LEU A 18 -6.05 -7.69 -13.41
C LEU A 18 -7.46 -7.26 -12.98
N ARG A 19 -8.19 -8.21 -12.40
CA ARG A 19 -9.47 -7.96 -11.74
C ARG A 19 -9.34 -8.24 -10.24
N PRO A 20 -9.81 -7.32 -9.36
CA PRO A 20 -9.79 -7.57 -7.92
C PRO A 20 -10.60 -8.81 -7.57
N SER A 21 -9.99 -9.73 -6.82
CA SER A 21 -10.66 -10.94 -6.35
C SER A 21 -11.28 -10.72 -4.97
N LYS A 22 -12.61 -10.79 -4.90
CA LYS A 22 -13.34 -10.78 -3.61
C LYS A 22 -13.03 -12.01 -2.76
N ALA A 23 -12.79 -13.17 -3.39
CA ALA A 23 -12.45 -14.40 -2.69
C ALA A 23 -11.08 -14.31 -1.98
N LEU A 24 -10.16 -13.49 -2.51
CA LEU A 24 -8.87 -13.20 -1.89
C LEU A 24 -8.91 -11.97 -0.96
N GLY A 25 -10.08 -11.36 -0.75
CA GLY A 25 -10.23 -10.19 0.12
C GLY A 25 -9.51 -8.93 -0.38
N GLN A 26 -9.19 -8.83 -1.67
CA GLN A 26 -8.43 -7.69 -2.21
C GLN A 26 -9.22 -6.37 -2.12
N ASN A 27 -8.74 -5.46 -1.28
CA ASN A 27 -9.20 -4.08 -1.16
C ASN A 27 -7.97 -3.17 -1.22
N PHE A 28 -8.07 -2.03 -1.91
CA PHE A 28 -6.92 -1.14 -2.14
C PHE A 28 -7.10 0.17 -1.37
N LEU A 29 -6.07 0.57 -0.63
CA LEU A 29 -6.04 1.85 0.08
C LEU A 29 -5.92 3.00 -0.92
N VAL A 30 -6.85 3.96 -0.80
CA VAL A 30 -6.92 5.16 -1.66
C VAL A 30 -6.91 6.46 -0.85
N ASP A 31 -6.92 6.37 0.48
CA ASP A 31 -6.95 7.51 1.39
C ASP A 31 -5.56 7.75 1.98
N GLY A 32 -4.98 8.91 1.68
CA GLY A 32 -3.65 9.30 2.16
C GLY A 32 -3.59 9.62 3.65
N ASN A 33 -4.70 10.05 4.26
CA ASN A 33 -4.75 10.25 5.70
C ASN A 33 -4.70 8.92 6.43
N ILE A 34 -5.44 7.92 5.94
CA ILE A 34 -5.40 6.57 6.52
C ILE A 34 -4.01 5.96 6.39
N LEU A 35 -3.36 6.07 5.22
CA LEU A 35 -1.99 5.61 5.04
C LEU A 35 -1.02 6.28 6.03
N ARG A 36 -1.09 7.60 6.17
CA ARG A 36 -0.27 8.32 7.14
C ARG A 36 -0.48 7.81 8.57
N ILE A 37 -1.74 7.68 9.00
CA ILE A 37 -2.10 7.17 10.33
C ILE A 37 -1.52 5.77 10.53
N VAL A 38 -1.72 4.85 9.59
CA VAL A 38 -1.21 3.48 9.67
C VAL A 38 0.31 3.47 9.82
N VAL A 39 1.02 4.23 9.00
CA VAL A 39 2.48 4.24 8.98
C VAL A 39 3.05 4.93 10.23
N GLU A 40 2.43 6.00 10.73
CA GLU A 40 2.74 6.62 12.03
C GLU A 40 2.53 5.67 13.20
N HIS A 41 1.43 4.91 13.23
CA HIS A 41 1.17 3.95 14.29
C HIS A 41 2.04 2.68 14.22
N ALA A 42 2.55 2.34 13.04
CA ALA A 42 3.47 1.21 12.89
C ALA A 42 4.81 1.45 13.59
N ASP A 43 5.16 2.71 13.88
CA ASP A 43 6.39 3.14 14.60
C ASP A 43 7.68 2.47 14.09
N VAL A 44 7.75 2.24 12.78
CA VAL A 44 8.87 1.56 12.13
C VAL A 44 10.14 2.41 12.23
N ARG A 45 11.23 1.78 12.65
CA ARG A 45 12.56 2.40 12.77
C ARG A 45 13.44 2.11 11.56
N ALA A 46 14.39 3.01 11.31
CA ALA A 46 15.24 3.01 10.12
C ALA A 46 16.19 1.81 9.98
N ASP A 47 16.38 1.04 11.05
CA ASP A 47 17.22 -0.16 11.08
C ASP A 47 16.41 -1.47 11.01
N GLU A 48 15.07 -1.39 11.05
CA GLU A 48 14.17 -2.54 11.09
C GLU A 48 13.88 -3.13 9.70
N VAL A 49 13.52 -4.41 9.72
CA VAL A 49 12.99 -5.14 8.56
C VAL A 49 11.50 -5.35 8.77
N VAL A 50 10.69 -4.89 7.83
CA VAL A 50 9.23 -4.99 7.88
C VAL A 50 8.76 -6.15 7.01
N LEU A 51 7.76 -6.90 7.47
CA LEU A 51 7.04 -7.87 6.64
C LEU A 51 5.65 -7.32 6.34
N GLU A 52 5.35 -7.07 5.06
CA GLU A 52 4.01 -6.72 4.61
C GLU A 52 3.30 -7.94 4.03
N VAL A 53 2.12 -8.25 4.57
CA VAL A 53 1.27 -9.35 4.06
C VAL A 53 0.18 -8.76 3.17
N GLY A 54 0.14 -9.21 1.91
CA GLY A 54 -0.86 -8.76 0.94
C GLY A 54 -0.66 -7.32 0.47
N PRO A 55 0.50 -6.97 -0.13
CA PRO A 55 0.83 -5.59 -0.50
C PRO A 55 -0.09 -4.98 -1.58
N GLY A 56 -0.86 -5.81 -2.28
CA GLY A 56 -1.79 -5.34 -3.31
C GLY A 56 -1.07 -4.61 -4.44
N LEU A 57 -1.38 -3.33 -4.61
CA LEU A 57 -0.73 -2.45 -5.61
C LEU A 57 0.54 -1.77 -5.07
N GLY A 58 0.97 -2.08 -3.85
CA GLY A 58 2.20 -1.57 -3.25
C GLY A 58 2.09 -0.18 -2.61
N VAL A 59 0.87 0.37 -2.48
CA VAL A 59 0.69 1.74 -1.96
C VAL A 59 1.19 1.88 -0.52
N LEU A 60 0.93 0.90 0.35
CA LEU A 60 1.47 0.91 1.72
C LEU A 60 2.96 0.56 1.72
N THR A 61 3.38 -0.36 0.86
CA THR A 61 4.80 -0.73 0.66
C THR A 61 5.67 0.50 0.42
N GLU A 62 5.27 1.38 -0.50
CA GLU A 62 6.04 2.60 -0.80
C GLU A 62 6.18 3.51 0.42
N TRP A 63 5.12 3.68 1.22
CA TRP A 63 5.18 4.50 2.42
C TRP A 63 6.03 3.89 3.55
N LEU A 64 6.07 2.56 3.64
CA LEU A 64 6.90 1.86 4.62
C LEU A 64 8.38 1.87 4.22
N LEU A 65 8.70 1.79 2.92
CA LEU A 65 10.07 1.86 2.42
C LEU A 65 10.75 3.21 2.70
N ASP A 66 9.98 4.29 2.85
CA ASP A 66 10.51 5.60 3.29
C ASP A 66 11.02 5.57 4.74
N ARG A 67 10.64 4.56 5.54
CA ARG A 67 10.96 4.46 6.98
C ARG A 67 11.79 3.25 7.35
N ALA A 68 11.55 2.09 6.72
CA ALA A 68 12.21 0.84 7.06
C ALA A 68 13.58 0.74 6.39
N ARG A 69 14.50 -0.05 6.97
CA ARG A 69 15.74 -0.43 6.28
C ARG A 69 15.47 -1.30 5.06
N ARG A 70 14.50 -2.20 5.22
CA ARG A 70 14.13 -3.22 4.25
C ARG A 70 12.69 -3.66 4.50
N LEU A 71 12.02 -4.05 3.42
CA LEU A 71 10.71 -4.69 3.42
C LEU A 71 10.79 -6.04 2.69
#